data_AF-A0A7V1NBE0-F1
#
_entry.id   AF-A0A7V1NBE0-F1
#
_cell.length_a   1.000
_cell.length_b   1.000
_cell.length_c   1.000
_cell.angle_alpha   90.00
_cell.angle_beta   90.00
_cell.angle_gamma   90.00
#
_symmetry.space_group_name_H-M   'P 1'
#
loop_
_entity.id
_entity.type
_entity.pdbx_description
1 polymer ?
#
loop_
_entity_poly.entity_id
_entity_poly.type
_entity_poly.pdbx_seq_one_letter_code
_entity_poly.pdbx_strand_id
1 'polypeptide(L)'
;MQDGSRIGKWILRIGKRNLAGLTSVTLIGLLWMAMPAPAAARQRATRALRSVGIETADGGWTLDLEFQFPIRYLRHTPLTPGRTLRIQVDPLDLGDDEMPQGPIRENLPIPRGEPIPLVEIVCDVSVPGEPFVEMQFERTFAFDVEQGKDFRHLVIRVTPPGQARPDDGPDREESRSARLLTRARHSIRDGQLDLGIALLTRVLELTADDPTNRNRMDARELLGLTHERKGELAHAQAEYEAYLADYPEGPASARVRQRLDALLTASAAPRKPLRAPKRTATPSGRSTIDRELFGSLAVRYFRSESLDDNSGGQFLSTNVLTDVDVAGRLEAEAWMVRGDLTGTFDVDVAGQGRSNDARISRLSIHAEDRLHGLEATLGRQRRSDSGVLGRFDGLRVAGDLGPHYTLSALVGMPVESTADTGPNTDTLVAGGAFNFEDVWLEGLQGQIFAVGRRTASMTDRAALGSEIRYSTERT
;
A
#
# COMPACT_ATOMS: atom_id res chain seq x y z
N MET A 1 45.82 -39.37 -48.45
CA MET A 1 47.24 -39.59 -48.78
C MET A 1 47.84 -38.21 -49.02
N GLN A 2 48.92 -37.91 -48.28
CA GLN A 2 49.90 -36.80 -48.36
C GLN A 2 49.63 -35.65 -49.36
N ASP A 3 49.48 -34.42 -48.88
CA ASP A 3 50.56 -33.50 -48.46
C ASP A 3 51.19 -32.77 -49.65
N GLY A 4 51.49 -31.49 -49.49
CA GLY A 4 52.46 -30.85 -50.39
C GLY A 4 52.26 -29.38 -50.72
N SER A 5 52.94 -28.56 -49.91
CA SER A 5 53.74 -27.41 -50.35
C SER A 5 53.09 -26.03 -50.52
N ARG A 6 53.23 -25.29 -49.42
CA ARG A 6 53.62 -23.87 -49.31
C ARG A 6 54.51 -23.36 -50.45
N ILE A 7 54.39 -22.07 -50.76
CA ILE A 7 55.47 -21.04 -50.76
C ILE A 7 54.80 -19.66 -50.90
N GLY A 8 55.16 -18.71 -50.03
CA GLY A 8 54.77 -17.30 -50.14
C GLY A 8 55.96 -16.41 -50.51
N LYS A 9 55.71 -15.21 -51.04
CA LYS A 9 56.55 -13.99 -50.97
C LYS A 9 55.70 -12.76 -51.38
N TRP A 10 55.51 -11.76 -50.50
CA TRP A 10 56.17 -10.43 -50.48
C TRP A 10 55.86 -9.58 -51.76
N ILE A 11 55.21 -8.39 -51.74
CA ILE A 11 55.74 -7.09 -51.25
C ILE A 11 54.72 -5.93 -51.44
N LEU A 12 54.79 -4.98 -50.49
CA LEU A 12 54.43 -3.55 -50.41
C LEU A 12 53.51 -2.83 -51.44
N ARG A 13 52.41 -2.28 -50.90
CA ARG A 13 52.20 -0.87 -50.46
C ARG A 13 52.74 0.28 -51.34
N ILE A 14 51.82 0.92 -52.08
CA ILE A 14 51.76 2.36 -52.47
C ILE A 14 50.24 2.67 -52.55
N GLY A 15 49.61 3.73 -52.07
CA GLY A 15 50.04 5.05 -51.64
C GLY A 15 49.02 6.09 -52.17
N LYS A 16 48.02 6.41 -51.34
CA LYS A 16 47.22 7.67 -51.26
C LYS A 16 46.40 8.20 -52.45
N ARG A 17 45.18 8.63 -52.04
CA ARG A 17 44.39 9.83 -52.40
C ARG A 17 43.24 9.70 -53.43
N ASN A 18 42.04 9.72 -52.85
CA ASN A 18 40.85 10.54 -53.14
C ASN A 18 40.63 11.01 -54.58
N LEU A 19 39.46 10.68 -55.15
CA LEU A 19 38.48 11.69 -55.56
C LEU A 19 37.11 11.07 -55.79
N ALA A 20 36.09 11.80 -55.34
CA ALA A 20 34.68 11.51 -55.49
C ALA A 20 34.17 11.78 -56.92
N GLY A 21 33.07 11.13 -57.29
CA GLY A 21 32.09 11.72 -58.21
C GLY A 21 31.45 10.77 -59.22
N LEU A 22 30.12 10.60 -59.07
CA LEU A 22 29.10 10.36 -60.12
C LEU A 22 29.18 9.01 -60.88
N THR A 23 28.12 8.29 -61.26
CA THR A 23 26.72 8.56 -61.65
C THR A 23 25.99 7.19 -61.70
N SER A 24 24.83 7.01 -61.08
CA SER A 24 23.49 7.08 -61.70
C SER A 24 23.26 6.18 -62.93
N VAL A 25 22.54 5.06 -62.74
CA VAL A 25 21.63 4.46 -63.73
C VAL A 25 20.39 3.91 -63.01
N THR A 26 19.27 4.60 -63.23
CA THR A 26 17.85 4.21 -63.13
C THR A 26 17.53 2.88 -63.86
N LEU A 27 16.51 2.07 -63.57
CA LEU A 27 15.06 2.38 -63.64
C LEU A 27 14.22 1.10 -63.35
N ILE A 28 13.04 1.30 -62.73
CA ILE A 28 11.76 0.51 -62.73
C ILE A 28 11.67 -0.86 -62.04
N GLY A 29 10.78 -0.90 -61.03
CA GLY A 29 9.75 -1.95 -60.98
C GLY A 29 9.47 -2.56 -59.62
N LEU A 30 8.78 -1.86 -58.72
CA LEU A 30 7.62 -2.38 -57.98
C LEU A 30 7.02 -1.27 -57.11
N LEU A 31 6.05 -0.54 -57.66
CA LEU A 31 5.14 0.30 -56.90
C LEU A 31 4.06 -0.63 -56.33
N TRP A 32 4.31 -1.23 -55.16
CA TRP A 32 3.23 -1.75 -54.33
C TRP A 32 2.71 -0.58 -53.49
N MET A 33 1.43 -0.26 -53.72
CA MET A 33 0.63 0.62 -52.87
C MET A 33 0.67 0.11 -51.43
N ALA A 34 1.58 0.64 -50.62
CA ALA A 34 1.36 0.70 -49.18
C ALA A 34 0.32 1.80 -48.97
N MET A 35 -0.95 1.42 -48.91
CA MET A 35 -1.94 2.28 -48.25
C MET A 35 -1.39 2.54 -46.83
N PRO A 36 -1.22 3.80 -46.41
CA PRO A 36 -1.01 4.04 -44.99
C PRO A 36 -2.26 3.50 -44.30
N ALA A 37 -2.10 2.44 -43.50
CA ALA A 37 -3.09 2.15 -42.49
C ALA A 37 -3.34 3.47 -41.75
N PRO A 38 -4.59 3.85 -41.48
CA PRO A 38 -4.82 4.98 -40.58
C PRO A 38 -4.13 4.58 -39.29
N ALA A 39 -2.97 5.18 -39.03
CA ALA A 39 -2.42 5.22 -37.69
C ALA A 39 -3.48 6.01 -36.94
N ALA A 40 -4.39 5.31 -36.27
CA ALA A 40 -5.18 5.89 -35.22
C ALA A 40 -4.15 6.46 -34.26
N ALA A 41 -3.91 7.76 -34.36
CA ALA A 41 -3.17 8.48 -33.36
C ALA A 41 -4.01 8.35 -32.10
N ARG A 42 -3.74 7.31 -31.30
CA ARG A 42 -4.21 7.27 -29.92
C ARG A 42 -3.75 8.58 -29.33
N GLN A 43 -4.72 9.42 -29.06
CA GLN A 43 -4.54 10.67 -28.36
C GLN A 43 -3.80 10.31 -27.04
N ARG A 44 -2.97 11.21 -26.51
CA ARG A 44 -1.99 10.91 -25.45
C ARG A 44 -2.21 11.83 -24.25
N ALA A 45 -2.54 11.25 -23.11
CA ALA A 45 -2.71 11.99 -21.87
C ALA A 45 -1.34 12.44 -21.33
N THR A 46 -1.14 13.75 -21.20
CA THR A 46 0.03 14.37 -20.57
C THR A 46 -0.25 14.80 -19.12
N ARG A 47 -1.49 14.61 -18.68
CA ARG A 47 -1.99 14.89 -17.34
C ARG A 47 -2.83 13.74 -16.82
N ALA A 48 -2.91 13.58 -15.50
CA ALA A 48 -3.75 12.58 -14.87
C ALA A 48 -5.18 13.12 -14.69
N LEU A 49 -5.29 14.34 -14.17
CA LEU A 49 -6.57 15.01 -13.93
C LEU A 49 -6.94 15.90 -15.12
N ARG A 50 -8.18 15.75 -15.60
CA ARG A 50 -8.79 16.59 -16.63
C ARG A 50 -9.41 17.84 -16.03
N SER A 51 -10.14 17.71 -14.93
CA SER A 51 -10.76 18.82 -14.21
C SER A 51 -10.98 18.48 -12.73
N VAL A 52 -11.14 19.52 -11.91
CA VAL A 52 -11.54 19.40 -10.50
C VAL A 52 -12.73 20.32 -10.30
N GLY A 53 -13.91 19.73 -10.13
CA GLY A 53 -15.14 20.44 -9.77
C GLY A 53 -15.30 20.53 -8.26
N ILE A 54 -15.72 21.68 -7.75
CA ILE A 54 -16.01 21.88 -6.33
C ILE A 54 -17.40 22.48 -6.22
N GLU A 55 -18.31 21.77 -5.56
CA GLU A 55 -19.67 22.22 -5.32
C GLU A 55 -19.96 22.28 -3.82
N THR A 56 -20.59 23.37 -3.37
CA THR A 56 -21.15 23.44 -2.01
C THR A 56 -22.43 22.63 -1.93
N ALA A 57 -22.47 21.67 -1.00
CA ALA A 57 -23.65 20.85 -0.72
C ALA A 57 -24.17 21.15 0.71
N ASP A 58 -25.42 20.81 1.01
CA ASP A 58 -26.03 21.09 2.31
C ASP A 58 -25.24 20.46 3.46
N GLY A 59 -24.45 21.30 4.15
CA GLY A 59 -23.61 20.90 5.28
C GLY A 59 -22.20 20.44 4.91
N GLY A 60 -21.67 20.71 3.70
CA GLY A 60 -20.30 20.36 3.32
C GLY A 60 -19.95 20.72 1.87
N TRP A 61 -19.06 19.94 1.27
CA TRP A 61 -18.64 20.13 -0.12
C TRP A 61 -18.59 18.79 -0.85
N THR A 62 -18.83 18.80 -2.14
CA THR A 62 -18.60 17.69 -3.04
C THR A 62 -17.48 18.08 -3.99
N LEU A 63 -16.43 17.28 -4.05
CA LEU A 63 -15.38 17.41 -5.04
C LEU A 63 -15.57 16.34 -6.10
N ASP A 64 -15.49 16.74 -7.35
CA ASP A 64 -15.53 15.86 -8.49
C ASP A 64 -14.18 15.91 -9.21
N LEU A 65 -13.41 14.83 -9.13
CA LEU A 65 -12.14 14.68 -9.82
C LEU A 65 -12.35 13.92 -11.12
N GLU A 66 -12.25 14.61 -12.25
CA GLU A 66 -12.33 14.01 -13.58
C GLU A 66 -10.92 13.62 -14.07
N PHE A 67 -10.75 12.39 -14.53
CA PHE A 67 -9.47 11.84 -15.02
C PHE A 67 -9.44 11.76 -16.56
N GLN A 68 -8.26 11.97 -17.15
CA GLN A 68 -8.06 11.84 -18.60
C GLN A 68 -8.18 10.39 -19.09
N PHE A 69 -8.00 9.43 -18.20
CA PHE A 69 -8.19 8.00 -18.44
C PHE A 69 -9.03 7.36 -17.34
N PRO A 70 -9.63 6.20 -17.58
CA PRO A 70 -10.39 5.50 -16.56
C PRO A 70 -9.47 5.02 -15.45
N ILE A 71 -9.96 5.13 -14.22
CA ILE A 71 -9.34 4.70 -12.99
C ILE A 71 -10.32 3.89 -12.15
N ARG A 72 -9.79 3.05 -11.28
CA ARG A 72 -10.54 2.28 -10.30
C ARG A 72 -10.16 2.73 -8.91
N TYR A 73 -11.14 3.18 -8.14
CA TYR A 73 -11.03 3.35 -6.71
C TYR A 73 -10.70 2.01 -6.02
N LEU A 74 -9.64 1.98 -5.21
CA LEU A 74 -9.26 0.80 -4.43
C LEU A 74 -9.59 0.97 -2.95
N ARG A 75 -9.15 2.07 -2.35
CA ARG A 75 -9.35 2.41 -0.92
C ARG A 75 -8.98 3.87 -0.67
N HIS A 76 -9.34 4.39 0.50
CA HIS A 76 -8.78 5.64 0.99
C HIS A 76 -8.44 5.58 2.48
N THR A 77 -7.58 6.49 2.90
CA THR A 77 -7.16 6.70 4.28
C THR A 77 -7.17 8.21 4.55
N PRO A 78 -7.61 8.67 5.72
CA PRO A 78 -8.21 7.93 6.83
C PRO A 78 -9.71 7.64 6.59
N LEU A 79 -10.23 6.59 7.23
CA LEU A 79 -11.68 6.29 7.30
C LEU A 79 -12.41 7.11 8.38
N THR A 80 -11.65 7.90 9.13
CA THR A 80 -12.10 8.79 10.19
C THR A 80 -11.77 10.24 9.81
N PRO A 81 -12.35 11.25 10.48
CA PRO A 81 -12.08 12.63 10.13
C PRO A 81 -10.59 12.96 10.19
N GLY A 82 -10.07 13.55 9.12
CA GLY A 82 -8.64 13.83 8.95
C GLY A 82 -8.38 15.14 8.23
N ARG A 83 -7.12 15.59 8.25
CA ARG A 83 -6.64 16.76 7.50
C ARG A 83 -6.05 16.40 6.14
N THR A 84 -5.80 15.11 5.92
CA THR A 84 -5.24 14.57 4.68
C THR A 84 -6.15 13.45 4.25
N LEU A 85 -6.48 13.37 2.96
CA LEU A 85 -7.18 12.26 2.34
C LEU A 85 -6.28 11.66 1.27
N ARG A 86 -5.88 10.41 1.46
CA ARG A 86 -5.10 9.64 0.48
C ARG A 86 -5.99 8.55 -0.10
N ILE A 87 -6.25 8.62 -1.38
CA ILE A 87 -7.05 7.70 -2.17
C ILE A 87 -6.10 6.87 -3.02
N GLN A 88 -6.16 5.54 -2.88
CA GLN A 88 -5.43 4.64 -3.74
C GLN A 88 -6.30 4.26 -4.93
N VAL A 89 -5.73 4.40 -6.12
CA VAL A 89 -6.42 4.21 -7.40
C VAL A 89 -5.64 3.25 -8.28
N ASP A 90 -6.28 2.73 -9.33
CA ASP A 90 -5.66 1.85 -10.33
C ASP A 90 -6.10 2.27 -11.74
N PRO A 91 -5.21 2.76 -12.62
CA PRO A 91 -5.56 3.04 -14.01
C PRO A 91 -6.11 1.80 -14.71
N LEU A 92 -7.22 1.95 -15.44
CA LEU A 92 -7.87 0.85 -16.15
C LEU A 92 -7.66 0.98 -17.65
N ASP A 93 -7.10 -0.07 -18.25
CA ASP A 93 -7.07 -0.22 -19.70
C ASP A 93 -8.40 -0.82 -20.18
N LEU A 94 -9.29 0.04 -20.67
CA LEU A 94 -10.57 -0.34 -21.27
C LEU A 94 -10.52 -0.39 -22.81
N GLY A 95 -9.32 -0.45 -23.39
CA GLY A 95 -9.11 -0.73 -24.81
C GLY A 95 -9.17 0.47 -25.76
N ASP A 96 -9.92 1.52 -25.45
CA ASP A 96 -10.08 2.71 -26.31
C ASP A 96 -9.54 4.02 -25.70
N ASP A 97 -8.99 3.96 -24.49
CA ASP A 97 -8.71 5.14 -23.68
C ASP A 97 -7.24 5.58 -23.64
N GLU A 98 -7.06 6.87 -23.34
CA GLU A 98 -5.81 7.62 -23.31
C GLU A 98 -4.88 7.18 -22.15
N MET A 99 -4.23 6.01 -22.26
CA MET A 99 -3.36 5.50 -21.18
C MET A 99 -2.15 6.40 -20.87
N PRO A 100 -1.77 6.58 -19.59
CA PRO A 100 -0.64 7.41 -19.20
C PRO A 100 0.67 6.84 -19.74
N GLN A 101 1.42 7.64 -20.51
CA GLN A 101 2.73 7.27 -21.05
C GLN A 101 3.84 7.68 -20.06
N GLY A 102 4.11 6.80 -19.10
CA GLY A 102 5.20 6.98 -18.14
C GLY A 102 4.78 7.69 -16.85
N PRO A 103 5.75 8.05 -16.00
CA PRO A 103 5.49 8.52 -14.66
C PRO A 103 4.78 9.89 -14.64
N ILE A 104 3.46 9.92 -14.39
CA ILE A 104 2.72 11.19 -14.21
C ILE A 104 2.57 11.48 -12.71
N ARG A 105 3.24 12.53 -12.25
CA ARG A 105 3.00 13.15 -10.95
C ARG A 105 2.55 14.59 -11.17
N GLU A 106 1.35 14.89 -10.73
CA GLU A 106 0.74 16.21 -10.82
C GLU A 106 0.57 16.80 -9.42
N ASN A 107 0.83 18.09 -9.33
CA ASN A 107 0.54 18.89 -8.16
C ASN A 107 -0.31 20.09 -8.61
N LEU A 108 -1.54 20.16 -8.11
CA LEU A 108 -2.49 21.21 -8.42
C LEU A 108 -2.64 22.12 -7.20
N PRO A 109 -2.03 23.33 -7.22
CA PRO A 109 -2.34 24.35 -6.22
C PRO A 109 -3.74 24.89 -6.49
N ILE A 110 -4.62 24.86 -5.49
CA ILE A 110 -6.00 25.34 -5.65
C ILE A 110 -6.01 26.89 -5.60
N PRO A 111 -6.68 27.58 -6.54
CA PRO A 111 -6.74 29.03 -6.58
C PRO A 111 -7.39 29.63 -5.31
N ARG A 112 -6.84 30.74 -4.81
CA ARG A 112 -7.39 31.47 -3.66
C ARG A 112 -8.80 32.00 -4.00
N GLY A 113 -9.81 31.56 -3.26
CA GLY A 113 -11.21 32.02 -3.40
C GLY A 113 -12.27 30.91 -3.45
N GLU A 114 -11.87 29.64 -3.52
CA GLU A 114 -12.78 28.50 -3.49
C GLU A 114 -13.43 28.31 -2.10
N PRO A 115 -14.68 27.80 -2.02
CA PRO A 115 -15.45 27.72 -0.79
C PRO A 115 -14.97 26.61 0.16
N ILE A 116 -14.04 25.75 -0.27
CA ILE A 116 -13.50 24.63 0.51
C ILE A 116 -12.07 24.94 0.99
N PRO A 117 -11.72 24.65 2.26
CA PRO A 117 -10.36 24.86 2.78
C PRO A 117 -9.40 23.73 2.37
N LEU A 118 -9.25 23.53 1.07
CA LEU A 118 -8.35 22.56 0.46
C LEU A 118 -7.06 23.27 -0.01
N VAL A 119 -5.91 22.74 0.40
CA VAL A 119 -4.58 23.32 0.23
C VAL A 119 -3.93 22.82 -1.05
N GLU A 120 -3.98 21.51 -1.28
CA GLU A 120 -3.21 20.84 -2.34
C GLU A 120 -3.90 19.55 -2.77
N ILE A 121 -3.78 19.22 -4.06
CA ILE A 121 -4.08 17.90 -4.61
C ILE A 121 -2.82 17.39 -5.32
N VAL A 122 -2.31 16.25 -4.86
CA VAL A 122 -1.20 15.52 -5.47
C VAL A 122 -1.75 14.25 -6.11
N CYS A 123 -1.63 14.12 -7.43
CA CYS A 123 -1.95 12.89 -8.13
C CYS A 123 -0.64 12.24 -8.60
N ASP A 124 -0.43 10.99 -8.24
CA ASP A 124 0.73 10.23 -8.67
C ASP A 124 0.26 8.88 -9.23
N VAL A 125 0.22 8.79 -10.55
CA VAL A 125 -0.04 7.54 -11.29
C VAL A 125 1.24 6.97 -11.89
N SER A 126 2.38 7.38 -11.33
CA SER A 126 3.68 7.12 -11.91
C SER A 126 4.29 5.77 -11.55
N VAL A 127 3.82 5.19 -10.44
CA VAL A 127 4.40 3.99 -9.83
C VAL A 127 3.53 2.77 -10.14
N PRO A 128 4.02 1.78 -10.90
CA PRO A 128 3.34 0.51 -11.07
C PRO A 128 3.12 -0.16 -9.69
N GLY A 129 1.85 -0.34 -9.32
CA GLY A 129 1.41 -1.04 -8.10
C GLY A 129 0.91 -0.16 -6.95
N GLU A 130 1.18 1.15 -6.94
CA GLU A 130 0.65 2.07 -5.91
C GLU A 130 0.24 3.47 -6.43
N PRO A 131 -0.59 3.58 -7.48
CA PRO A 131 -1.12 4.89 -7.91
C PRO A 131 -1.99 5.51 -6.81
N PHE A 132 -1.87 6.84 -6.60
CA PHE A 132 -2.65 7.52 -5.58
C PHE A 132 -3.05 8.95 -5.95
N VAL A 133 -4.07 9.44 -5.24
CA VAL A 133 -4.49 10.83 -5.18
C VAL A 133 -4.48 11.25 -3.72
N GLU A 134 -3.76 12.29 -3.38
CA GLU A 134 -3.66 12.82 -2.02
C GLU A 134 -4.15 14.26 -1.98
N MET A 135 -4.98 14.57 -1.00
CA MET A 135 -5.60 15.88 -0.82
C MET A 135 -5.31 16.38 0.59
N GLN A 136 -4.80 17.61 0.70
CA GLN A 136 -4.44 18.22 1.98
C GLN A 136 -5.42 19.35 2.32
N PHE A 137 -6.04 19.33 3.49
CA PHE A 137 -7.01 20.31 3.96
C PHE A 137 -6.47 21.16 5.11
N GLU A 138 -6.94 22.41 5.24
CA GLU A 138 -6.53 23.30 6.34
C GLU A 138 -7.10 22.87 7.70
N ARG A 139 -8.13 22.02 7.70
CA ARG A 139 -8.91 21.60 8.88
C ARG A 139 -9.32 20.14 8.74
N THR A 140 -9.82 19.57 9.83
CA THR A 140 -10.28 18.18 9.87
C THR A 140 -11.67 18.04 9.27
N PHE A 141 -11.83 17.12 8.31
CA PHE A 141 -13.12 16.78 7.69
C PHE A 141 -13.35 15.28 7.65
N ALA A 142 -14.61 14.87 7.63
CA ALA A 142 -14.99 13.51 7.29
C ALA A 142 -15.06 13.37 5.76
N PHE A 143 -14.57 12.24 5.26
CA PHE A 143 -14.51 11.95 3.84
C PHE A 143 -15.36 10.73 3.51
N ASP A 144 -16.11 10.83 2.43
CA ASP A 144 -16.76 9.71 1.77
C ASP A 144 -16.39 9.76 0.30
N VAL A 145 -15.84 8.66 -0.22
CA VAL A 145 -15.26 8.61 -1.57
C VAL A 145 -16.01 7.56 -2.37
N GLU A 146 -16.62 8.00 -3.45
CA GLU A 146 -17.38 7.15 -4.36
C GLU A 146 -16.75 7.17 -5.76
N GLN A 147 -16.73 6.00 -6.39
CA GLN A 147 -16.37 5.86 -7.80
C GLN A 147 -17.56 6.29 -8.68
N GLY A 148 -17.32 7.23 -9.59
CA GLY A 148 -18.26 7.59 -10.64
C GLY A 148 -18.53 6.40 -11.58
N LYS A 149 -19.75 6.31 -12.13
CA LYS A 149 -20.21 5.17 -12.94
C LYS A 149 -19.42 4.99 -14.24
N ASP A 150 -18.72 6.02 -14.69
CA ASP A 150 -17.92 6.06 -15.91
C ASP A 150 -16.46 5.67 -15.69
N PHE A 151 -16.07 5.30 -14.46
CA PHE A 151 -14.68 5.04 -14.07
C PHE A 151 -13.73 6.22 -14.30
N ARG A 152 -14.24 7.42 -14.58
CA ARG A 152 -13.44 8.62 -14.89
C ARG A 152 -13.62 9.71 -13.85
N HIS A 153 -14.61 9.56 -12.98
CA HIS A 153 -14.86 10.49 -11.89
C HIS A 153 -14.61 9.84 -10.52
N LEU A 154 -13.95 10.57 -9.63
CA LEU A 154 -14.01 10.30 -8.18
C LEU A 154 -14.80 11.40 -7.51
N VAL A 155 -15.89 11.02 -6.84
CA VAL A 155 -16.75 11.94 -6.11
C VAL A 155 -16.40 11.86 -4.63
N ILE A 156 -15.86 12.93 -4.08
CA ILE A 156 -15.48 13.04 -2.68
C ILE A 156 -16.45 13.96 -1.96
N ARG A 157 -17.23 13.42 -1.03
CA ARG A 157 -18.04 14.23 -0.10
C ARG A 157 -17.19 14.57 1.12
N VAL A 158 -17.09 15.86 1.40
CA VAL A 158 -16.32 16.45 2.50
C VAL A 158 -17.29 17.10 3.47
N THR A 159 -17.44 16.51 4.65
CA THR A 159 -18.39 17.00 5.66
C THR A 159 -17.63 17.54 6.87
N PRO A 160 -17.92 18.78 7.34
CA PRO A 160 -17.46 19.26 8.62
C PRO A 160 -17.97 18.35 9.74
N PRO A 161 -17.17 18.08 10.77
CA PRO A 161 -17.61 17.28 11.90
C PRO A 161 -18.79 17.99 12.62
N GLY A 162 -20.00 17.40 12.57
CA GLY A 162 -21.11 17.78 13.45
C GLY A 162 -22.49 18.10 12.82
N GLN A 163 -22.70 18.04 11.50
CA GLN A 163 -24.01 18.35 10.88
C GLN A 163 -24.49 17.26 9.89
N ALA A 164 -25.57 16.55 10.22
CA ALA A 164 -26.34 15.69 9.30
C ALA A 164 -27.84 15.75 9.67
N ARG A 165 -28.75 15.96 8.69
CA ARG A 165 -30.18 16.31 8.91
C ARG A 165 -31.16 15.11 8.74
N PRO A 166 -32.34 15.10 9.41
CA PRO A 166 -33.28 13.95 9.47
C PRO A 166 -34.65 14.21 8.80
N ASP A 167 -35.15 13.35 7.89
CA ASP A 167 -36.61 13.16 7.63
C ASP A 167 -36.99 12.04 6.59
N ASP A 168 -37.27 10.80 7.00
CA ASP A 168 -38.23 9.84 6.38
C ASP A 168 -38.55 8.82 7.49
N GLY A 169 -39.78 8.31 7.53
CA GLY A 169 -40.26 7.38 8.55
C GLY A 169 -39.69 5.96 8.37
N PRO A 170 -40.50 4.90 8.35
CA PRO A 170 -40.07 3.52 8.61
C PRO A 170 -38.91 3.00 7.73
N ASP A 171 -38.86 3.36 6.44
CA ASP A 171 -37.74 2.99 5.56
C ASP A 171 -36.42 3.70 5.95
N ARG A 172 -36.48 4.94 6.45
CA ARG A 172 -35.30 5.62 7.02
C ARG A 172 -35.01 5.14 8.42
N GLU A 173 -35.98 4.70 9.21
CA GLU A 173 -35.74 4.13 10.55
C GLU A 173 -35.08 2.75 10.45
N GLU A 174 -35.49 1.92 9.49
CA GLU A 174 -34.80 0.68 9.16
C GLU A 174 -33.42 0.98 8.55
N SER A 175 -33.31 1.95 7.63
CA SER A 175 -32.01 2.40 7.11
C SER A 175 -31.14 3.06 8.20
N ARG A 176 -31.73 3.71 9.20
CA ARG A 176 -31.04 4.41 10.30
C ARG A 176 -30.59 3.41 11.35
N SER A 177 -31.43 2.44 11.70
CA SER A 177 -31.05 1.32 12.57
C SER A 177 -29.94 0.49 11.91
N ALA A 178 -30.01 0.22 10.60
CA ALA A 178 -28.95 -0.44 9.85
C ALA A 178 -27.63 0.37 9.83
N ARG A 179 -27.69 1.68 9.62
CA ARG A 179 -26.51 2.58 9.70
C ARG A 179 -25.93 2.62 11.11
N LEU A 180 -26.77 2.71 12.14
CA LEU A 180 -26.34 2.72 13.54
C LEU A 180 -25.73 1.37 13.94
N LEU A 181 -26.29 0.26 13.48
CA LEU A 181 -25.77 -1.09 13.70
C LEU A 181 -24.41 -1.26 13.02
N THR A 182 -24.24 -0.78 11.80
CA THR A 182 -22.94 -0.76 11.11
C THR A 182 -21.92 0.09 11.85
N ARG A 183 -22.31 1.28 12.31
CA ARG A 183 -21.45 2.15 13.11
C ARG A 183 -21.07 1.52 14.45
N ALA A 184 -22.01 0.85 15.11
CA ALA A 184 -21.75 0.10 16.34
C ALA A 184 -20.74 -1.03 16.11
N ARG A 185 -20.86 -1.80 15.02
CA ARG A 185 -19.88 -2.82 14.65
C ARG A 185 -18.47 -2.24 14.48
N HIS A 186 -18.37 -1.07 13.85
CA HIS A 186 -17.10 -0.35 13.74
C HIS A 186 -16.57 0.11 15.10
N SER A 187 -17.39 0.74 15.94
CA SER A 187 -16.94 1.21 17.27
C SER A 187 -16.51 0.06 18.19
N ILE A 188 -17.18 -1.09 18.13
CA ILE A 188 -16.78 -2.31 18.86
C ILE A 188 -15.46 -2.85 18.34
N ARG A 189 -15.23 -2.82 17.03
CA ARG A 189 -13.95 -3.21 16.41
C ARG A 189 -12.82 -2.28 16.83
N ASP A 190 -13.11 -0.99 16.93
CA ASP A 190 -12.14 0.05 17.27
C ASP A 190 -11.95 0.21 18.80
N GLY A 191 -12.53 -0.70 19.60
CA GLY A 191 -12.39 -0.72 21.07
C GLY A 191 -13.19 0.35 21.81
N GLN A 192 -14.01 1.14 21.10
CA GLN A 192 -14.89 2.16 21.67
C GLN A 192 -16.19 1.52 22.18
N LEU A 193 -16.06 0.70 23.22
CA LEU A 193 -17.14 -0.16 23.71
C LEU A 193 -18.31 0.66 24.29
N ASP A 194 -18.06 1.78 24.96
CA ASP A 194 -19.10 2.69 25.45
C ASP A 194 -19.96 3.28 24.34
N LEU A 195 -19.32 3.71 23.25
CA LEU A 195 -20.02 4.20 22.07
C LEU A 195 -20.79 3.06 21.39
N GLY A 196 -20.20 1.87 21.32
CA GLY A 196 -20.86 0.66 20.83
C GLY A 196 -22.14 0.36 21.59
N ILE A 197 -22.09 0.33 22.92
CA ILE A 197 -23.24 0.13 23.80
C ILE A 197 -24.32 1.18 23.50
N ALA A 198 -23.98 2.47 23.52
CA ALA A 198 -24.95 3.54 23.27
C ALA A 198 -25.61 3.44 21.89
N LEU A 199 -24.85 3.12 20.84
CA LEU A 199 -25.37 2.94 19.48
C LEU A 199 -26.28 1.72 19.36
N LEU A 200 -25.92 0.59 19.97
CA LEU A 200 -26.72 -0.63 19.97
C LEU A 200 -28.00 -0.47 20.78
N THR A 201 -27.96 0.17 21.95
CA THR A 201 -29.16 0.53 22.72
C THR A 201 -30.09 1.39 21.87
N ARG A 202 -29.54 2.36 21.13
CA ARG A 202 -30.34 3.19 20.23
C ARG A 202 -30.96 2.40 19.09
N VAL A 203 -30.29 1.38 18.56
CA VAL A 203 -30.88 0.47 17.57
C VAL A 203 -32.08 -0.27 18.18
N LEU A 204 -31.92 -0.82 19.39
CA LEU A 204 -33.01 -1.54 20.08
C LEU A 204 -34.22 -0.67 20.41
N GLU A 205 -34.01 0.62 20.69
CA GLU A 205 -35.08 1.60 20.86
C GLU A 205 -35.82 1.88 19.54
N LEU A 206 -35.09 2.08 18.45
CA LEU A 206 -35.68 2.35 17.13
C LEU A 206 -36.44 1.15 16.56
N THR A 207 -36.06 -0.06 16.94
CA THR A 207 -36.72 -1.30 16.52
C THR A 207 -37.52 -1.91 17.67
N ALA A 208 -38.04 -1.11 18.60
CA ALA A 208 -38.80 -1.62 19.74
C ALA A 208 -40.15 -2.25 19.31
N ASP A 209 -40.76 -1.67 18.28
CA ASP A 209 -42.12 -2.01 17.83
C ASP A 209 -42.19 -3.27 16.95
N ASP A 210 -41.04 -3.73 16.42
CA ASP A 210 -40.95 -4.94 15.59
C ASP A 210 -39.94 -5.95 16.17
N PRO A 211 -40.42 -6.96 16.91
CA PRO A 211 -39.59 -8.04 17.44
C PRO A 211 -38.96 -8.91 16.35
N THR A 212 -39.53 -8.95 15.14
CA THR A 212 -39.02 -9.78 14.04
C THR A 212 -37.90 -9.09 13.24
N ASN A 213 -37.64 -7.81 13.51
CA ASN A 213 -36.63 -7.04 12.80
C ASN A 213 -35.22 -7.64 13.01
N ARG A 214 -34.52 -7.90 11.90
CA ARG A 214 -33.18 -8.49 11.92
C ARG A 214 -32.14 -7.60 12.61
N ASN A 215 -32.25 -6.28 12.46
CA ASN A 215 -31.34 -5.34 13.12
C ASN A 215 -31.51 -5.37 14.64
N ARG A 216 -32.73 -5.62 15.14
CA ARG A 216 -33.01 -5.79 16.58
C ARG A 216 -32.27 -7.01 17.13
N MET A 217 -32.42 -8.15 16.46
CA MET A 217 -31.75 -9.39 16.85
C MET A 217 -30.21 -9.22 16.84
N ASP A 218 -29.66 -8.69 15.75
CA ASP A 218 -28.22 -8.45 15.63
C ASP A 218 -27.70 -7.46 16.69
N ALA A 219 -28.47 -6.41 16.99
CA ALA A 219 -28.09 -5.42 17.98
C ALA A 219 -28.06 -6.00 19.40
N ARG A 220 -29.05 -6.82 19.75
CA ARG A 220 -29.14 -7.46 21.07
C ARG A 220 -28.02 -8.48 21.28
N GLU A 221 -27.68 -9.29 20.27
CA GLU A 221 -26.50 -10.18 20.32
C GLU A 221 -25.21 -9.38 20.55
N LEU A 222 -25.00 -8.31 19.75
CA LEU A 222 -23.79 -7.51 19.82
C LEU A 222 -23.70 -6.71 21.13
N LEU A 223 -24.82 -6.35 21.75
CA LEU A 223 -24.83 -5.59 23.00
C LEU A 223 -24.26 -6.43 24.15
N GLY A 224 -24.70 -7.69 24.27
CA GLY A 224 -24.11 -8.65 25.21
C GLY A 224 -22.62 -8.86 24.97
N LEU A 225 -22.20 -9.02 23.71
CA LEU A 225 -20.78 -9.15 23.35
C LEU A 225 -19.95 -7.92 23.71
N THR A 226 -20.54 -6.74 23.57
CA THR A 226 -19.85 -5.47 23.83
C THR A 226 -19.64 -5.27 25.34
N HIS A 227 -20.66 -5.56 26.16
CA HIS A 227 -20.51 -5.57 27.62
C HIS A 227 -19.49 -6.60 28.09
N GLU A 228 -19.47 -7.80 27.48
CA GLU A 228 -18.49 -8.84 27.80
C GLU A 228 -17.06 -8.36 27.54
N ARG A 229 -16.82 -7.76 26.35
CA ARG A 229 -15.51 -7.17 25.99
C ARG A 229 -15.11 -6.01 26.88
N LYS A 230 -16.09 -5.28 27.43
CA LYS A 230 -15.85 -4.16 28.36
C LYS A 230 -15.53 -4.63 29.77
N GLY A 231 -15.75 -5.92 30.06
CA GLY A 231 -15.59 -6.50 31.40
C GLY A 231 -16.81 -6.34 32.30
N GLU A 232 -17.94 -5.86 31.77
CA GLU A 232 -19.20 -5.69 32.49
C GLU A 232 -20.01 -6.99 32.46
N LEU A 233 -19.46 -8.05 33.06
CA LEU A 233 -19.94 -9.42 32.90
C LEU A 233 -21.42 -9.62 33.33
N ALA A 234 -21.87 -8.91 34.36
CA ALA A 234 -23.27 -8.98 34.80
C ALA A 234 -24.24 -8.41 33.76
N HIS A 235 -23.85 -7.33 33.06
CA HIS A 235 -24.67 -6.75 32.00
C HIS A 235 -24.63 -7.62 30.74
N ALA A 236 -23.46 -8.18 30.42
CA ALA A 236 -23.33 -9.15 29.33
C ALA A 236 -24.22 -10.38 29.52
N GLN A 237 -24.21 -10.94 30.74
CA GLN A 237 -25.08 -12.06 31.12
C GLN A 237 -26.56 -11.69 30.93
N ALA A 238 -26.99 -10.55 31.47
CA ALA A 238 -28.37 -10.10 31.39
C ALA A 238 -28.84 -9.94 29.92
N GLU A 239 -28.01 -9.39 29.04
CA GLU A 239 -28.36 -9.23 27.62
C GLU A 239 -28.38 -10.57 26.87
N TYR A 240 -27.50 -11.51 27.20
CA TYR A 240 -27.54 -12.86 26.62
C TYR A 240 -28.77 -13.65 27.07
N GLU A 241 -29.13 -13.57 28.36
CA GLU A 241 -30.37 -14.17 28.87
C GLU A 241 -31.60 -13.54 28.22
N ALA A 242 -31.63 -12.21 28.08
CA ALA A 242 -32.71 -11.50 27.41
C ALA A 242 -32.82 -11.86 25.93
N TYR A 243 -31.70 -11.99 25.21
CA TYR A 243 -31.70 -12.47 23.82
C TYR A 243 -32.31 -13.86 23.70
N LEU A 244 -31.97 -14.79 24.61
CA LEU A 244 -32.48 -16.17 24.57
C LEU A 244 -33.94 -16.28 25.01
N ALA A 245 -34.41 -15.35 25.85
CA ALA A 245 -35.83 -15.24 26.21
C ALA A 245 -36.66 -14.70 25.03
N ASP A 246 -36.18 -13.65 24.37
CA ASP A 246 -36.86 -13.02 23.22
C ASP A 246 -36.77 -13.89 21.95
N TYR A 247 -35.63 -14.57 21.75
CA TYR A 247 -35.30 -15.34 20.54
C TYR A 247 -34.73 -16.73 20.89
N PRO A 248 -35.54 -17.67 21.39
CA PRO A 248 -35.04 -19.01 21.77
C PRO A 248 -34.46 -19.82 20.60
N GLU A 249 -35.03 -19.67 19.41
CA GLU A 249 -34.62 -20.31 18.14
C GLU A 249 -34.13 -19.32 17.07
N GLY A 250 -33.72 -18.13 17.48
CA GLY A 250 -33.13 -17.12 16.59
C GLY A 250 -31.81 -17.57 15.92
N PRO A 251 -31.38 -16.87 14.85
CA PRO A 251 -30.19 -17.21 14.08
C PRO A 251 -28.88 -17.16 14.88
N ALA A 252 -28.85 -16.46 16.03
CA ALA A 252 -27.69 -16.39 16.91
C ALA A 252 -27.83 -17.19 18.21
N SER A 253 -28.97 -17.81 18.51
CA SER A 253 -29.27 -18.38 19.83
C SER A 253 -28.30 -19.49 20.23
N ALA A 254 -27.81 -20.27 19.27
CA ALA A 254 -26.76 -21.27 19.52
C ALA A 254 -25.44 -20.63 20.00
N ARG A 255 -25.02 -19.53 19.37
CA ARG A 255 -23.79 -18.81 19.73
C ARG A 255 -23.93 -18.09 21.06
N VAL A 256 -25.09 -17.48 21.31
CA VAL A 256 -25.37 -16.76 22.55
C VAL A 256 -25.38 -17.72 23.76
N ARG A 257 -25.99 -18.91 23.61
CA ARG A 257 -25.91 -19.97 24.65
C ARG A 257 -24.47 -20.35 24.96
N GLN A 258 -23.67 -20.59 23.93
CA GLN A 258 -22.26 -20.96 24.10
C GLN A 258 -21.45 -19.87 24.82
N ARG A 259 -21.70 -18.59 24.51
CA ARG A 259 -21.03 -17.45 25.19
C ARG A 259 -21.47 -17.31 26.64
N LEU A 260 -22.76 -17.47 26.91
CA LEU A 260 -23.30 -17.45 28.28
C LEU A 260 -22.69 -18.57 29.13
N ASP A 261 -22.61 -19.79 28.60
CA ASP A 261 -21.97 -20.92 29.30
C ASP A 261 -20.47 -20.67 29.56
N ALA A 262 -19.77 -20.09 28.60
CA ALA A 262 -18.36 -19.73 28.75
C ALA A 262 -18.16 -18.64 29.83
N LEU A 263 -19.03 -17.63 29.87
CA LEU A 263 -19.00 -16.56 30.87
C LEU A 263 -19.25 -17.11 32.28
N LEU A 264 -20.27 -17.97 32.43
CA LEU A 264 -20.59 -18.64 33.70
C LEU A 264 -19.45 -19.58 34.13
N THR A 265 -18.85 -20.32 33.21
CA THR A 265 -17.74 -21.24 33.52
C THR A 265 -16.45 -20.50 33.86
N ALA A 266 -16.14 -19.39 33.17
CA ALA A 266 -14.97 -18.56 33.45
C ALA A 266 -15.09 -17.82 34.80
N SER A 267 -16.32 -17.53 35.24
CA SER A 267 -16.59 -16.95 36.55
C SER A 267 -16.55 -17.95 37.72
N ALA A 268 -16.48 -19.26 37.44
CA ALA A 268 -16.31 -20.29 38.45
C ALA A 268 -14.89 -20.23 39.05
N ALA A 269 -14.79 -20.31 40.39
CA ALA A 269 -13.54 -20.07 41.11
C ALA A 269 -12.37 -20.94 40.58
N PRO A 270 -11.17 -20.34 40.36
CA PRO A 270 -10.02 -21.07 39.83
C PRO A 270 -9.61 -22.19 40.78
N ARG A 271 -9.37 -23.39 40.23
CA ARG A 271 -8.76 -24.49 40.98
C ARG A 271 -7.42 -24.02 41.57
N LYS A 272 -7.19 -24.31 42.86
CA LYS A 272 -6.05 -23.87 43.66
C LYS A 272 -4.74 -23.79 42.84
N PRO A 273 -4.08 -22.62 42.77
CA PRO A 273 -2.85 -22.47 42.02
C PRO A 273 -1.69 -23.24 42.68
N LEU A 274 -0.83 -23.84 41.85
CA LEU A 274 0.43 -24.44 42.27
C LEU A 274 1.38 -23.33 42.79
N ARG A 275 2.13 -23.64 43.86
CA ARG A 275 2.97 -22.68 44.61
C ARG A 275 3.95 -21.93 43.68
N ALA A 276 3.93 -20.60 43.78
CA ALA A 276 4.84 -19.72 43.05
C ALA A 276 6.26 -19.72 43.65
N PRO A 277 7.32 -19.58 42.82
CA PRO A 277 8.69 -19.51 43.30
C PRO A 277 9.00 -18.14 43.93
N LYS A 278 9.82 -18.17 44.98
CA LYS A 278 10.21 -17.04 45.81
C LYS A 278 11.13 -16.10 45.02
N ARG A 279 10.65 -14.90 44.65
CA ARG A 279 11.49 -13.83 44.07
C ARG A 279 12.33 -13.16 45.16
N THR A 280 13.65 -13.25 45.02
CA THR A 280 14.61 -12.38 45.68
C THR A 280 14.65 -11.02 44.98
N ALA A 281 14.77 -9.94 45.77
CA ALA A 281 14.94 -8.57 45.29
C ALA A 281 16.14 -8.47 44.34
N THR A 282 16.02 -7.69 43.26
CA THR A 282 17.14 -7.36 42.36
C THR A 282 17.34 -5.83 42.35
N PRO A 283 18.59 -5.33 42.33
CA PRO A 283 18.91 -3.91 42.50
C PRO A 283 18.55 -3.06 41.27
N SER A 284 18.48 -1.75 41.47
CA SER A 284 18.41 -0.70 40.45
C SER A 284 19.50 -0.88 39.37
N GLY A 285 19.12 -0.84 38.09
CA GLY A 285 20.06 -0.85 36.95
C GLY A 285 19.73 -1.84 35.82
N ARG A 286 18.45 -1.98 35.42
CA ARG A 286 18.07 -2.79 34.26
C ARG A 286 17.55 -1.89 33.15
N SER A 287 18.33 -1.73 32.08
CA SER A 287 17.91 -1.15 30.80
C SER A 287 16.54 -1.71 30.41
N THR A 288 15.56 -0.84 30.23
CA THR A 288 14.22 -1.21 29.79
C THR A 288 14.24 -1.39 28.27
N ILE A 289 14.14 -2.63 27.82
CA ILE A 289 14.02 -2.95 26.39
C ILE A 289 12.54 -2.80 26.01
N ASP A 290 12.25 -1.82 25.16
CA ASP A 290 10.96 -1.62 24.49
C ASP A 290 10.80 -2.61 23.32
N ARG A 291 9.58 -3.09 23.09
CA ARG A 291 9.29 -4.15 22.13
C ARG A 291 7.97 -3.89 21.43
N GLU A 292 8.02 -3.90 20.11
CA GLU A 292 6.84 -3.77 19.25
C GLU A 292 6.78 -4.87 18.20
N LEU A 293 5.57 -5.32 17.90
CA LEU A 293 5.29 -6.26 16.83
C LEU A 293 3.95 -5.88 16.18
N PHE A 294 3.99 -5.67 14.87
CA PHE A 294 2.83 -5.37 14.06
C PHE A 294 2.75 -6.36 12.90
N GLY A 295 1.54 -6.64 12.43
CA GLY A 295 1.38 -7.40 11.21
C GLY A 295 -0.04 -7.42 10.70
N SER A 296 -0.18 -7.81 9.45
CA SER A 296 -1.44 -8.02 8.77
C SER A 296 -1.38 -9.31 7.96
N LEU A 297 -2.52 -10.00 7.92
CA LEU A 297 -2.77 -11.17 7.08
C LEU A 297 -4.07 -10.90 6.34
N ALA A 298 -4.01 -10.86 5.02
CA ALA A 298 -5.19 -10.69 4.18
C ALA A 298 -5.31 -11.85 3.20
N VAL A 299 -6.52 -12.38 3.06
CA VAL A 299 -6.85 -13.40 2.06
C VAL A 299 -7.92 -12.84 1.15
N ARG A 300 -7.66 -12.83 -0.15
CA ARG A 300 -8.52 -12.27 -1.19
C ARG A 300 -8.81 -13.34 -2.23
N TYR A 301 -10.09 -13.50 -2.56
CA TYR A 301 -10.52 -14.36 -3.66
C TYR A 301 -10.88 -13.48 -4.85
N PHE A 302 -10.24 -13.72 -5.99
CA PHE A 302 -10.50 -13.05 -7.25
C PHE A 302 -11.09 -14.04 -8.22
N ARG A 303 -12.13 -13.61 -8.93
CA ARG A 303 -12.76 -14.34 -10.04
C ARG A 303 -13.03 -13.35 -11.15
N SER A 304 -12.55 -13.68 -12.34
CA SER A 304 -12.70 -12.89 -13.56
C SER A 304 -13.37 -13.73 -14.65
N GLU A 305 -14.37 -13.14 -15.30
CA GLU A 305 -15.17 -13.75 -16.35
C GLU A 305 -15.35 -12.75 -17.50
N SER A 306 -15.24 -13.23 -18.74
CA SER A 306 -15.63 -12.50 -19.94
C SER A 306 -17.06 -12.85 -20.26
N LEU A 307 -17.98 -11.88 -20.29
CA LEU A 307 -19.35 -12.11 -20.75
C LEU A 307 -19.46 -11.68 -22.21
N ASP A 308 -19.73 -12.64 -23.10
CA ASP A 308 -20.11 -12.38 -24.49
C ASP A 308 -21.60 -12.65 -24.68
N ASP A 309 -22.30 -11.73 -25.36
CA ASP A 309 -23.75 -11.77 -25.57
C ASP A 309 -24.21 -13.00 -26.38
N ASN A 310 -23.32 -13.64 -27.14
CA ASN A 310 -23.66 -14.75 -28.05
C ASN A 310 -23.14 -16.14 -27.62
N SER A 311 -22.23 -16.23 -26.64
CA SER A 311 -21.53 -17.48 -26.29
C SER A 311 -21.61 -17.88 -24.82
N GLY A 312 -22.25 -17.06 -23.97
CA GLY A 312 -22.21 -17.25 -22.52
C GLY A 312 -20.83 -16.89 -21.94
N GLY A 313 -20.79 -16.68 -20.62
CA GLY A 313 -19.57 -16.22 -19.94
C GLY A 313 -18.42 -17.23 -20.02
N GLN A 314 -17.23 -16.79 -20.43
CA GLN A 314 -15.98 -17.56 -20.36
C GLN A 314 -15.18 -17.17 -19.11
N PHE A 315 -14.71 -18.16 -18.36
CA PHE A 315 -13.85 -17.95 -17.20
C PHE A 315 -12.45 -17.51 -17.63
N LEU A 316 -11.99 -16.35 -17.15
CA LEU A 316 -10.65 -15.82 -17.45
C LEU A 316 -9.63 -16.21 -16.38
N SER A 317 -9.97 -16.08 -15.09
CA SER A 317 -9.05 -16.36 -13.99
C SER A 317 -9.81 -16.53 -12.67
N THR A 318 -9.35 -17.46 -11.82
CA THR A 318 -9.81 -17.56 -10.43
C THR A 318 -8.63 -17.79 -9.51
N ASN A 319 -8.34 -16.83 -8.63
CA ASN A 319 -7.14 -16.81 -7.83
C ASN A 319 -7.45 -16.56 -6.35
N VAL A 320 -6.67 -17.16 -5.47
CA VAL A 320 -6.65 -16.83 -4.04
C VAL A 320 -5.31 -16.18 -3.72
N LEU A 321 -5.34 -14.90 -3.36
CA LEU A 321 -4.18 -14.13 -2.93
C LEU A 321 -4.12 -14.09 -1.41
N THR A 322 -3.00 -14.51 -0.85
CA THR A 322 -2.68 -14.40 0.58
C THR A 322 -1.56 -13.40 0.76
N ASP A 323 -1.84 -12.26 1.36
CA ASP A 323 -0.86 -11.22 1.66
C ASP A 323 -0.47 -11.28 3.14
N VAL A 324 0.83 -11.18 3.40
CA VAL A 324 1.43 -11.14 4.72
C VAL A 324 2.33 -9.92 4.81
N ASP A 325 2.14 -9.13 5.86
CA ASP A 325 3.04 -8.05 6.25
C ASP A 325 3.33 -8.17 7.74
N VAL A 326 4.59 -8.24 8.13
CA VAL A 326 5.01 -8.39 9.53
C VAL A 326 6.22 -7.49 9.77
N ALA A 327 6.17 -6.70 10.83
CA ALA A 327 7.28 -5.86 11.27
C ALA A 327 7.44 -5.94 12.79
N GLY A 328 8.68 -6.08 13.25
CA GLY A 328 9.02 -6.09 14.68
C GLY A 328 10.14 -5.10 14.99
N ARG A 329 10.13 -4.54 16.20
CA ARG A 329 11.14 -3.61 16.70
C ARG A 329 11.51 -3.97 18.14
N LEU A 330 12.80 -4.01 18.43
CA LEU A 330 13.36 -4.10 19.77
C LEU A 330 14.24 -2.88 19.98
N GLU A 331 14.00 -2.12 21.04
CA GLU A 331 14.73 -0.89 21.29
C GLU A 331 15.20 -0.81 22.73
N ALA A 332 16.45 -0.39 22.89
CA ALA A 332 17.05 -0.02 24.16
C ALA A 332 17.67 1.38 24.03
N GLU A 333 18.19 1.91 25.13
CA GLU A 333 18.84 3.22 25.13
C GLU A 333 20.02 3.30 24.13
N ALA A 334 20.80 2.23 24.02
CA ALA A 334 22.04 2.20 23.23
C ALA A 334 21.89 1.59 21.82
N TRP A 335 20.82 0.84 21.55
CA TRP A 335 20.69 0.08 20.29
C TRP A 335 19.23 -0.14 19.90
N MET A 336 19.01 -0.37 18.61
CA MET A 336 17.70 -0.72 18.06
C MET A 336 17.85 -1.84 17.02
N VAL A 337 16.93 -2.79 17.03
CA VAL A 337 16.84 -3.86 16.04
C VAL A 337 15.43 -3.87 15.47
N ARG A 338 15.32 -3.84 14.14
CA ARG A 338 14.05 -3.93 13.41
C ARG A 338 14.09 -5.12 12.45
N GLY A 339 13.00 -5.86 12.37
CA GLY A 339 12.80 -6.89 11.36
C GLY A 339 11.53 -6.64 10.55
N ASP A 340 11.56 -6.93 9.27
CA ASP A 340 10.40 -6.81 8.38
C ASP A 340 10.30 -7.96 7.37
N LEU A 341 9.06 -8.32 7.04
CA LEU A 341 8.68 -9.32 6.05
C LEU A 341 7.40 -8.83 5.36
N THR A 342 7.44 -8.70 4.03
CA THR A 342 6.25 -8.39 3.23
C THR A 342 6.22 -9.31 2.01
N GLY A 343 5.18 -10.11 1.89
CA GLY A 343 5.03 -11.07 0.80
C GLY A 343 3.58 -11.41 0.45
N THR A 344 3.41 -11.98 -0.73
CA THR A 344 2.12 -12.41 -1.28
C THR A 344 2.25 -13.81 -1.86
N PHE A 345 1.26 -14.65 -1.63
CA PHE A 345 1.14 -15.98 -2.23
C PHE A 345 -0.14 -16.04 -3.07
N ASP A 346 0.00 -16.26 -4.38
CA ASP A 346 -1.08 -16.33 -5.35
C ASP A 346 -1.29 -17.79 -5.76
N VAL A 347 -2.48 -18.33 -5.49
CA VAL A 347 -2.86 -19.70 -5.83
C VAL A 347 -3.93 -19.67 -6.91
N ASP A 348 -3.66 -20.29 -8.06
CA ASP A 348 -4.67 -20.53 -9.08
C ASP A 348 -5.57 -21.67 -8.64
N VAL A 349 -6.86 -21.38 -8.46
CA VAL A 349 -7.87 -22.38 -8.08
C VAL A 349 -8.74 -22.82 -9.27
N ALA A 350 -8.57 -22.21 -10.44
CA ALA A 350 -9.32 -22.56 -11.65
C ALA A 350 -8.77 -23.82 -12.35
N GLY A 351 -7.53 -24.22 -12.05
CA GLY A 351 -6.90 -25.42 -12.63
C GLY A 351 -6.66 -25.33 -14.14
N GLN A 352 -6.66 -24.13 -14.72
CA GLN A 352 -6.58 -23.89 -16.16
C GLN A 352 -5.15 -23.57 -16.66
N GLY A 353 -4.13 -23.89 -15.86
CA GLY A 353 -2.73 -23.88 -16.30
C GLY A 353 -1.90 -22.67 -15.88
N ARG A 354 -2.36 -21.82 -14.95
CA ARG A 354 -1.45 -20.87 -14.27
C ARG A 354 -0.78 -21.58 -13.08
N SER A 355 0.52 -21.33 -12.90
CA SER A 355 1.26 -21.80 -11.73
C SER A 355 0.95 -20.92 -10.52
N ASN A 356 1.07 -21.51 -9.33
CA ASN A 356 1.07 -20.75 -8.08
C ASN A 356 2.34 -19.88 -8.02
N ASP A 357 2.20 -18.63 -7.60
CA ASP A 357 3.29 -17.65 -7.54
C ASP A 357 3.48 -17.14 -6.11
N ALA A 358 4.71 -17.24 -5.61
CA ALA A 358 5.13 -16.58 -4.38
C ALA A 358 5.88 -15.29 -4.73
N ARG A 359 5.54 -14.19 -4.05
CA ARG A 359 6.19 -12.89 -4.22
C ARG A 359 6.71 -12.40 -2.88
N ILE A 360 8.00 -12.11 -2.78
CA ILE A 360 8.62 -11.54 -1.57
C ILE A 360 9.18 -10.16 -1.93
N SER A 361 8.55 -9.13 -1.36
CA SER A 361 8.91 -7.73 -1.65
C SER A 361 9.98 -7.20 -0.68
N ARG A 362 9.93 -7.63 0.58
CA ARG A 362 10.88 -7.26 1.63
C ARG A 362 11.04 -8.40 2.62
N LEU A 363 12.27 -8.61 3.07
CA LEU A 363 12.63 -9.56 4.11
C LEU A 363 13.97 -9.11 4.68
N SER A 364 13.98 -8.26 5.69
CA SER A 364 15.22 -7.68 6.20
C SER A 364 15.27 -7.55 7.72
N ILE A 365 16.50 -7.52 8.23
CA ILE A 365 16.82 -7.19 9.62
C ILE A 365 17.76 -5.99 9.61
N HIS A 366 17.37 -4.95 10.31
CA HIS A 366 18.13 -3.73 10.54
C HIS A 366 18.59 -3.70 11.99
N ALA A 367 19.87 -3.39 12.23
CA ALA A 367 20.44 -3.19 13.55
C ALA A 367 21.17 -1.85 13.60
N GLU A 368 21.00 -1.13 14.69
CA GLU A 368 21.54 0.21 14.92
C GLU A 368 22.18 0.25 16.31
N ASP A 369 23.39 0.77 16.37
CA ASP A 369 24.11 1.11 17.59
C ASP A 369 24.21 2.63 17.66
N ARG A 370 23.44 3.22 18.58
CA ARG A 370 23.32 4.67 18.76
C ARG A 370 24.51 5.29 19.46
N LEU A 371 25.27 4.49 20.22
CA LEU A 371 26.45 5.00 20.93
C LEU A 371 27.61 5.28 19.97
N HIS A 372 27.71 4.46 18.92
CA HIS A 372 28.79 4.54 17.93
C HIS A 372 28.31 5.05 16.57
N GLY A 373 27.02 5.36 16.41
CA GLY A 373 26.43 5.81 15.14
C GLY A 373 26.59 4.78 14.03
N LEU A 374 26.47 3.49 14.36
CA LEU A 374 26.66 2.39 13.39
C LEU A 374 25.31 1.77 13.03
N GLU A 375 25.05 1.59 11.74
CA GLU A 375 23.88 0.88 11.23
C GLU A 375 24.29 -0.31 10.33
N ALA A 376 23.53 -1.38 10.39
CA ALA A 376 23.68 -2.54 9.53
C ALA A 376 22.31 -3.07 9.10
N THR A 377 22.14 -3.34 7.81
CA THR A 377 20.91 -3.95 7.25
C THR A 377 21.26 -5.20 6.47
N LEU A 378 20.63 -6.33 6.82
CA LEU A 378 20.81 -7.62 6.16
C LEU A 378 19.49 -8.14 5.60
N GLY A 379 19.52 -8.64 4.37
CA GLY A 379 18.38 -9.31 3.72
C GLY A 379 17.90 -8.60 2.46
N ARG A 380 16.66 -8.89 2.07
CA ARG A 380 15.96 -8.30 0.92
C ARG A 380 15.47 -6.91 1.27
N GLN A 381 16.09 -5.90 0.67
CA GLN A 381 15.78 -4.49 0.89
C GLN A 381 15.62 -3.72 -0.43
N ARG A 382 14.92 -2.58 -0.37
CA ARG A 382 14.75 -1.65 -1.50
C ARG A 382 15.48 -0.35 -1.19
N ARG A 383 16.21 0.19 -2.16
CA ARG A 383 16.90 1.49 -2.07
C ARG A 383 16.71 2.28 -3.36
N SER A 384 16.75 3.60 -3.22
CA SER A 384 16.67 4.55 -4.34
C SER A 384 17.68 5.69 -4.19
N ASP A 385 18.61 5.55 -3.25
CA ASP A 385 19.65 6.50 -2.89
C ASP A 385 21.04 5.94 -3.24
N SER A 386 22.07 6.78 -3.18
CA SER A 386 23.46 6.30 -3.25
C SER A 386 23.80 5.52 -4.52
N GLY A 387 23.08 5.82 -5.61
CA GLY A 387 23.22 5.17 -6.92
C GLY A 387 22.60 3.77 -7.03
N VAL A 388 22.13 3.20 -5.92
CA VAL A 388 21.42 1.92 -5.93
C VAL A 388 19.98 2.16 -6.33
N LEU A 389 19.55 1.45 -7.38
CA LEU A 389 18.21 1.54 -7.92
C LEU A 389 17.54 0.18 -7.77
N GLY A 390 16.46 0.13 -6.99
CA GLY A 390 15.61 -1.05 -6.90
C GLY A 390 15.87 -1.90 -5.67
N ARG A 391 15.67 -3.21 -5.82
CA ARG A 391 15.77 -4.19 -4.72
C ARG A 391 17.04 -5.01 -4.84
N PHE A 392 17.55 -5.45 -3.70
CA PHE A 392 18.65 -6.41 -3.64
C PHE A 392 18.59 -7.22 -2.34
N ASP A 393 19.13 -8.43 -2.40
CA ASP A 393 19.37 -9.30 -1.26
C ASP A 393 20.83 -9.13 -0.83
N GLY A 394 21.08 -8.54 0.34
CA GLY A 394 22.46 -8.26 0.72
C GLY A 394 22.65 -7.58 2.07
N LEU A 395 23.87 -7.09 2.27
CA LEU A 395 24.32 -6.37 3.45
C LEU A 395 24.58 -4.91 3.10
N ARG A 396 24.11 -4.00 3.95
CA ARG A 396 24.53 -2.60 3.99
C ARG A 396 25.04 -2.29 5.38
N VAL A 397 26.12 -1.53 5.47
CA VAL A 397 26.63 -0.96 6.72
C VAL A 397 26.82 0.53 6.54
N ALA A 398 26.57 1.31 7.57
CA ALA A 398 27.00 2.70 7.62
C ALA A 398 27.47 3.09 9.02
N GLY A 399 28.28 4.15 9.07
CA GLY A 399 28.83 4.67 10.30
C GLY A 399 28.99 6.17 10.24
N ASP A 400 28.58 6.83 11.32
CA ASP A 400 28.77 8.26 11.49
C ASP A 400 30.22 8.58 11.85
N LEU A 401 30.76 9.56 11.13
CA LEU A 401 32.11 10.10 11.30
C LEU A 401 31.98 11.51 11.90
N GLY A 402 31.59 11.56 13.18
CA GLY A 402 31.24 12.80 13.86
C GLY A 402 29.81 13.25 13.54
N PRO A 403 29.43 14.50 13.83
CA PRO A 403 28.04 14.95 13.74
C PRO A 403 27.56 15.30 12.32
N HIS A 404 28.47 15.37 11.34
CA HIS A 404 28.18 15.96 10.03
C HIS A 404 28.39 15.00 8.86
N TYR A 405 28.93 13.81 9.09
CA TYR A 405 29.37 12.92 8.02
C TYR A 405 28.96 11.48 8.30
N THR A 406 28.49 10.78 7.28
CA THR A 406 28.19 9.35 7.37
C THR A 406 28.82 8.63 6.19
N LEU A 407 29.56 7.55 6.47
CA LEU A 407 30.10 6.68 5.44
C LEU A 407 29.28 5.39 5.37
N SER A 408 28.85 5.00 4.19
CA SER A 408 28.10 3.77 3.97
C SER A 408 28.71 2.91 2.89
N ALA A 409 28.54 1.60 3.03
CA ALA A 409 28.94 0.58 2.07
C ALA A 409 27.86 -0.48 1.96
N LEU A 410 27.71 -1.06 0.77
CA LEU A 410 26.74 -2.13 0.50
C LEU A 410 27.31 -3.16 -0.45
N VAL A 411 26.81 -4.38 -0.29
CA VAL A 411 27.06 -5.51 -1.19
C VAL A 411 25.85 -6.42 -1.21
N GLY A 412 25.46 -6.90 -2.39
CA GLY A 412 24.30 -7.78 -2.50
C GLY A 412 24.03 -8.26 -3.92
N MET A 413 22.91 -8.96 -4.08
CA MET A 413 22.44 -9.52 -5.34
C MET A 413 21.15 -8.79 -5.74
N PRO A 414 21.10 -8.13 -6.92
CA PRO A 414 19.89 -7.44 -7.37
C PRO A 414 18.69 -8.39 -7.50
N VAL A 415 17.50 -7.89 -7.16
CA VAL A 415 16.22 -8.59 -7.27
C VAL A 415 15.32 -7.84 -8.26
N GLU A 416 15.24 -8.35 -9.48
CA GLU A 416 14.51 -7.72 -10.57
C GLU A 416 13.00 -7.84 -10.35
N SER A 417 12.50 -9.05 -10.07
CA SER A 417 11.08 -9.30 -9.80
C SER A 417 10.83 -9.68 -8.35
N THR A 418 9.71 -9.26 -7.78
CA THR A 418 9.27 -9.77 -6.47
C THR A 418 8.89 -11.25 -6.53
N ALA A 419 8.58 -11.77 -7.73
CA ALA A 419 8.33 -13.20 -7.95
C ALA A 419 9.62 -14.05 -7.84
N ASP A 420 10.80 -13.43 -7.92
CA ASP A 420 12.07 -14.11 -7.70
C ASP A 420 12.27 -14.31 -6.20
N THR A 421 11.81 -15.45 -5.67
CA THR A 421 11.87 -15.75 -4.24
C THR A 421 13.28 -16.13 -3.76
N GLY A 422 14.15 -16.57 -4.67
CA GLY A 422 15.54 -16.88 -4.40
C GLY A 422 16.51 -15.73 -4.73
N PRO A 423 17.73 -15.74 -4.19
CA PRO A 423 18.77 -14.78 -4.54
C PRO A 423 19.32 -15.03 -5.96
N ASN A 424 19.56 -13.95 -6.72
CA ASN A 424 20.21 -14.02 -8.04
C ASN A 424 21.75 -14.07 -7.88
N THR A 425 22.32 -15.27 -7.86
CA THR A 425 23.77 -15.47 -7.65
C THR A 425 24.64 -15.04 -8.83
N ASP A 426 24.05 -14.81 -10.01
CA ASP A 426 24.80 -14.45 -11.20
C ASP A 426 25.16 -12.97 -11.25
N THR A 427 24.48 -12.15 -10.43
CA THR A 427 24.67 -10.70 -10.42
C THR A 427 25.04 -10.20 -9.04
N LEU A 428 26.14 -9.47 -8.94
CA LEU A 428 26.60 -8.85 -7.70
C LEU A 428 26.60 -7.33 -7.87
N VAL A 429 26.02 -6.62 -6.91
CA VAL A 429 26.13 -5.17 -6.76
C VAL A 429 26.96 -4.86 -5.51
N ALA A 430 27.85 -3.88 -5.62
CA ALA A 430 28.61 -3.34 -4.50
C ALA A 430 28.79 -1.84 -4.67
N GLY A 431 28.79 -1.09 -3.58
CA GLY A 431 28.96 0.35 -3.64
C GLY A 431 29.22 0.97 -2.28
N GLY A 432 29.46 2.27 -2.28
CA GLY A 432 29.59 3.07 -1.09
C GLY A 432 29.21 4.51 -1.34
N ALA A 433 28.83 5.19 -0.28
CA ALA A 433 28.47 6.60 -0.30
C ALA A 433 29.01 7.33 0.92
N PHE A 434 29.45 8.56 0.69
CA PHE A 434 29.82 9.53 1.70
C PHE A 434 28.74 10.60 1.73
N ASN A 435 28.04 10.68 2.85
CA ASN A 435 26.99 11.65 3.09
C ASN A 435 27.53 12.75 4.01
N PHE A 436 27.05 13.97 3.80
CA PHE A 436 27.39 15.11 4.62
C PHE A 436 26.18 15.99 4.89
N GLU A 437 26.10 16.56 6.09
CA GLU A 437 24.99 17.39 6.56
C GLU A 437 25.53 18.54 7.42
N ASP A 438 24.94 19.73 7.23
CA ASP A 438 25.29 20.97 7.93
C ASP A 438 26.78 21.34 7.87
N VAL A 439 27.41 21.04 6.74
CA VAL A 439 28.83 21.36 6.54
C VAL A 439 28.97 22.75 5.94
N TRP A 440 29.73 23.62 6.61
CA TRP A 440 29.99 25.03 6.25
C TRP A 440 28.78 25.96 6.35
N LEU A 441 27.59 25.48 6.01
CA LEU A 441 26.32 26.20 6.01
C LEU A 441 25.26 25.29 6.63
N GLU A 442 24.50 25.84 7.58
CA GLU A 442 23.30 25.18 8.10
C GLU A 442 22.29 24.97 6.94
N GLY A 443 21.71 23.78 6.88
CA GLY A 443 20.76 23.34 5.86
C GLY A 443 21.40 22.84 4.56
N LEU A 444 22.73 22.76 4.48
CA LEU A 444 23.43 22.11 3.36
C LEU A 444 23.60 20.62 3.64
N GLN A 445 22.99 19.79 2.80
CA GLN A 445 23.16 18.34 2.83
C GLN A 445 23.55 17.81 1.45
N GLY A 446 24.26 16.69 1.42
CA GLY A 446 24.59 16.05 0.16
C GLY A 446 25.24 14.70 0.33
N GLN A 447 25.48 14.06 -0.81
CA GLN A 447 26.14 12.78 -0.87
C GLN A 447 26.99 12.64 -2.12
N ILE A 448 28.04 11.84 -2.01
CA ILE A 448 28.89 11.40 -3.12
C ILE A 448 28.92 9.88 -3.06
N PHE A 449 28.64 9.20 -4.17
CA PHE A 449 28.52 7.74 -4.18
C PHE A 449 29.20 7.11 -5.39
N ALA A 450 29.65 5.88 -5.21
CA ALA A 450 30.14 5.01 -6.27
C ALA A 450 29.48 3.63 -6.14
N VAL A 451 28.96 3.09 -7.24
CA VAL A 451 28.33 1.77 -7.26
C VAL A 451 28.72 1.02 -8.53
N GLY A 452 28.98 -0.27 -8.37
CA GLY A 452 29.28 -1.21 -9.45
C GLY A 452 28.35 -2.41 -9.41
N ARG A 453 27.93 -2.88 -10.58
CA ARG A 453 27.20 -4.13 -10.78
C ARG A 453 27.98 -5.00 -11.76
N ARG A 454 28.19 -6.25 -11.38
CA ARG A 454 28.84 -7.27 -12.18
C ARG A 454 27.85 -8.40 -12.44
N THR A 455 27.72 -8.79 -13.70
CA THR A 455 26.89 -9.92 -14.11
C THR A 455 27.81 -10.98 -14.71
N ALA A 456 27.84 -12.15 -14.09
CA ALA A 456 28.81 -13.21 -14.34
C ALA A 456 30.27 -12.66 -14.33
N SER A 457 31.00 -12.78 -15.43
CA SER A 457 32.38 -12.29 -15.54
C SER A 457 32.49 -10.83 -15.98
N MET A 458 31.40 -10.21 -16.44
CA MET A 458 31.39 -8.88 -17.08
C MET A 458 30.93 -7.78 -16.13
N THR A 459 31.51 -6.59 -16.28
CA THR A 459 30.99 -5.39 -15.62
C THR A 459 29.76 -4.94 -16.38
N ASP A 460 28.62 -4.94 -15.70
CA ASP A 460 27.33 -4.58 -16.29
C ASP A 460 27.01 -3.10 -16.07
N ARG A 461 27.29 -2.57 -14.86
CA ARG A 461 27.13 -1.14 -14.55
C ARG A 461 28.26 -0.66 -13.66
N ALA A 462 28.73 0.56 -13.90
CA ALA A 462 29.54 1.32 -12.95
C ALA A 462 29.05 2.77 -12.98
N ALA A 463 28.83 3.35 -11.81
CA ALA A 463 28.33 4.71 -11.66
C ALA A 463 29.06 5.43 -10.52
N LEU A 464 29.33 6.71 -10.75
CA LEU A 464 29.81 7.67 -9.77
C LEU A 464 28.85 8.87 -9.85
N GLY A 465 28.39 9.38 -8.72
CA GLY A 465 27.47 10.50 -8.71
C GLY A 465 27.50 11.29 -7.41
N SER A 466 26.83 12.42 -7.43
CA SER A 466 26.60 13.24 -6.25
C SER A 466 25.20 13.85 -6.29
N GLU A 467 24.63 14.05 -5.10
CA GLU A 467 23.39 14.81 -4.90
C GLU A 467 23.67 15.88 -3.84
N ILE A 468 23.24 17.11 -4.06
CA ILE A 468 23.42 18.22 -3.13
C ILE A 468 22.09 18.95 -3.01
N ARG A 469 21.68 19.24 -1.77
CA ARG A 469 20.46 19.98 -1.45
C ARG A 469 20.78 21.04 -0.42
N TYR A 470 20.23 22.23 -0.62
CA TYR A 470 20.29 23.32 0.33
C TYR A 470 18.87 23.72 0.70
N SER A 471 18.57 23.75 2.00
CA SER A 471 17.29 24.19 2.55
C SER A 471 17.54 25.30 3.56
N THR A 472 16.74 26.37 3.49
CA THR A 472 16.73 27.41 4.51
C THR A 472 15.31 27.51 5.05
N GLU A 473 15.15 27.44 6.37
CA GLU A 473 13.84 27.66 6.99
C GLU A 473 13.39 29.09 6.67
N ARG A 474 12.27 29.21 5.96
CA ARG A 474 11.53 30.47 5.89
C ARG A 474 10.80 30.61 7.23
N THR A 475 11.33 31.49 8.07
CA THR A 475 10.67 31.96 9.31
C THR A 475 9.33 32.62 9.02
#